data_AF-A0A328PSV0-F1
#
_entry.id   AF-A0A328PSV0-F1
#
_cell.length_a   1.000
_cell.length_b   1.000
_cell.length_c   1.000
_cell.angle_alpha   90.00
_cell.angle_beta   90.00
_cell.angle_gamma   90.00
#
_symmetry.space_group_name_H-M   'P 1'
#
loop_
_entity.id
_entity.type
_entity.pdbx_description
1 polymer ?
#
loop_
_entity_poly.entity_id
_entity_poly.type
_entity_poly.pdbx_seq_one_letter_code
_entity_poly.pdbx_strand_id
1 'polypeptide(L)'
;MNIYELLNNFFEEDKTSKLSSSSTKLYFFLIYQANKLFWEGPLILSIRHLSISLKVDKNTVVKSLKELYKRKLITYYPSEYFQKANHTSIWFPQPSLKTKNNKEVKKVANLSTTKNNKYTKYF
;
A
#
# COMPACT_ATOMS: atom_id res chain seq x y z
N MET A 1 9.01 2.74 3.62
CA MET A 1 8.18 1.52 3.48
C MET A 1 9.11 0.33 3.37
N ASN A 2 8.85 -0.78 4.06
CA ASN A 2 9.69 -1.97 3.98
C ASN A 2 9.03 -3.02 3.07
N ILE A 3 9.68 -3.37 1.96
CA ILE A 3 9.14 -4.33 1.00
C ILE A 3 8.95 -5.72 1.60
N TYR A 4 9.81 -6.14 2.54
CA TYR A 4 9.71 -7.44 3.19
C TYR A 4 8.49 -7.55 4.10
N GLU A 5 8.10 -6.46 4.75
CA GLU A 5 6.88 -6.42 5.56
C GLU A 5 5.63 -6.52 4.69
N LEU A 6 5.61 -5.83 3.54
CA LEU A 6 4.52 -5.94 2.57
C LEU A 6 4.39 -7.37 2.02
N LEU A 7 5.53 -8.02 1.71
CA LEU A 7 5.56 -9.42 1.28
C LEU A 7 5.02 -10.37 2.35
N ASN A 8 5.49 -10.22 3.59
CA ASN A 8 5.02 -11.06 4.69
C ASN A 8 3.52 -10.89 4.91
N ASN A 9 3.02 -9.65 4.95
CA ASN A 9 1.59 -9.39 5.12
C ASN A 9 0.76 -9.99 3.98
N PHE A 10 1.26 -9.90 2.73
CA PHE A 10 0.60 -10.54 1.59
C PHE A 10 0.49 -12.05 1.77
N PHE A 11 1.57 -12.74 2.10
CA PHE A 11 1.56 -14.19 2.24
C PHE A 11 0.76 -14.66 3.47
N GLU A 12 0.75 -13.90 4.56
CA GLU A 12 -0.13 -14.19 5.70
C GLU A 12 -1.62 -14.08 5.29
N GLU A 13 -2.00 -13.04 4.55
CA GLU A 13 -3.38 -12.92 4.05
C GLU A 13 -3.73 -14.00 3.01
N ASP A 14 -2.82 -14.37 2.11
CA ASP A 14 -3.04 -15.40 1.09
C ASP A 14 -3.19 -16.80 1.69
N LYS A 15 -2.51 -17.09 2.81
CA LYS A 15 -2.68 -18.34 3.57
C LYS A 15 -4.09 -18.50 4.12
N THR A 16 -4.72 -17.40 4.59
CA THR A 16 -6.07 -17.46 5.16
C THR A 16 -7.13 -17.73 4.11
N SER A 17 -6.97 -17.12 2.94
CA SER A 17 -7.84 -17.31 1.77
C SER A 17 -7.06 -16.93 0.53
N LYS A 18 -7.03 -17.79 -0.47
CA LYS A 18 -6.27 -17.53 -1.68
C LYS A 18 -6.76 -16.26 -2.39
N LEU A 19 -5.86 -15.33 -2.70
CA LEU A 19 -6.16 -14.16 -3.53
C LEU A 19 -6.35 -14.58 -4.99
N SER A 20 -7.21 -13.86 -5.69
CA SER A 20 -7.30 -14.04 -7.14
C SER A 20 -5.97 -13.70 -7.84
N SER A 21 -5.68 -14.36 -8.96
CA SER A 21 -4.46 -14.12 -9.73
C SER A 21 -4.34 -12.65 -10.19
N SER A 22 -5.47 -12.03 -10.54
CA SER A 22 -5.52 -10.62 -10.93
C SER A 22 -5.19 -9.69 -9.76
N SER A 23 -5.69 -9.97 -8.56
CA SER A 23 -5.37 -9.18 -7.36
C SER A 23 -3.93 -9.32 -6.94
N THR A 24 -3.39 -10.53 -7.03
CA THR A 24 -1.97 -10.81 -6.80
C THR A 24 -1.10 -10.00 -7.76
N LYS A 25 -1.40 -10.06 -9.06
CA LYS A 25 -0.66 -9.31 -10.10
C LYS A 25 -0.75 -7.80 -9.87
N LEU A 26 -1.94 -7.29 -9.54
CA LEU A 26 -2.14 -5.87 -9.22
C LEU A 26 -1.31 -5.45 -8.01
N TYR A 27 -1.31 -6.23 -6.93
CA TYR A 27 -0.57 -5.91 -5.71
C TYR A 27 0.94 -5.76 -5.97
N PHE A 28 1.55 -6.74 -6.65
CA PHE A 28 2.98 -6.69 -6.98
C PHE A 28 3.32 -5.58 -7.99
N PHE A 29 2.42 -5.29 -8.93
CA PHE A 29 2.58 -4.14 -9.82
C PHE A 29 2.62 -2.82 -9.03
N LEU A 30 1.74 -2.65 -8.04
CA LEU A 30 1.73 -1.45 -7.20
C LEU A 30 3.02 -1.33 -6.39
N ILE A 31 3.54 -2.44 -5.83
CA ILE A 31 4.83 -2.44 -5.12
C ILE A 31 5.95 -1.99 -6.04
N TYR A 32 5.99 -2.52 -7.26
CA TYR A 32 6.98 -2.13 -8.27
C TYR A 32 6.91 -0.63 -8.60
N GLN A 33 5.71 -0.08 -8.81
CA GLN A 33 5.54 1.35 -9.09
C GLN A 33 5.94 2.23 -7.92
N ALA A 34 5.55 1.87 -6.69
CA ALA A 34 5.93 2.62 -5.50
C ALA A 34 7.45 2.59 -5.29
N ASN A 35 8.09 1.44 -5.51
CA ASN A 35 9.54 1.32 -5.45
C ASN A 35 10.26 2.18 -6.50
N LYS A 36 9.72 2.23 -7.73
CA LYS A 36 10.25 3.09 -8.81
C LYS A 36 10.17 4.59 -8.45
N LEU A 37 9.16 4.98 -7.68
CA LEU A 37 8.96 6.35 -7.19
C LEU A 37 9.63 6.59 -5.82
N PHE A 38 10.57 5.74 -5.41
CA PHE A 38 11.26 5.84 -4.11
C PHE A 38 10.32 5.95 -2.91
N TRP A 39 9.09 5.44 -3.04
CA TRP A 39 8.04 5.50 -2.05
C TRP A 39 7.57 6.93 -1.69
N GLU A 40 7.73 7.89 -2.60
CA GLU A 40 7.32 9.29 -2.45
C GLU A 40 5.82 9.51 -2.67
N GLY A 41 4.99 8.95 -1.78
CA GLY A 41 3.56 9.24 -1.69
C GLY A 41 2.66 8.35 -2.56
N PRO A 42 1.34 8.56 -2.45
CA PRO A 42 0.34 7.65 -3.01
C PRO A 42 0.44 7.54 -4.53
N LEU A 43 0.17 6.34 -5.04
CA LEU A 43 0.13 6.07 -6.47
C LEU A 43 -1.15 6.65 -7.05
N ILE A 44 -1.01 7.60 -7.97
CA ILE A 44 -2.14 8.24 -8.67
C ILE A 44 -2.30 7.57 -10.04
N LEU A 45 -3.12 6.53 -10.11
CA LEU A 45 -3.29 5.70 -11.31
C LEU A 45 -4.75 5.63 -11.73
N SER A 46 -5.03 5.72 -13.04
CA SER A 46 -6.40 5.51 -13.54
C SER A 46 -6.69 4.02 -13.75
N ILE A 47 -7.97 3.62 -13.62
CA ILE A 47 -8.41 2.25 -13.92
C ILE A 47 -8.04 1.84 -15.35
N ARG A 48 -8.11 2.79 -16.30
CA ARG A 48 -7.68 2.56 -17.69
C ARG A 48 -6.19 2.22 -17.77
N HIS A 49 -5.33 2.96 -17.07
CA HIS A 49 -3.89 2.69 -17.05
C HIS A 49 -3.57 1.33 -16.42
N LEU A 50 -4.25 0.98 -15.31
CA LEU A 50 -4.10 -0.33 -14.66
C LEU A 50 -4.54 -1.47 -15.58
N SER A 51 -5.69 -1.32 -16.26
CA SER A 51 -6.21 -2.30 -17.20
C SER A 51 -5.23 -2.60 -18.34
N ILE A 52 -4.66 -1.55 -18.95
CA ILE A 52 -3.66 -1.69 -20.02
C ILE A 52 -2.38 -2.34 -19.50
N SER A 53 -1.85 -1.86 -18.36
CA SER A 53 -0.58 -2.33 -17.79
C SER A 53 -0.65 -3.79 -17.35
N LEU A 54 -1.78 -4.21 -16.80
CA LEU A 54 -2.00 -5.57 -16.30
C LEU A 54 -2.55 -6.52 -17.37
N LYS A 55 -2.97 -6.00 -18.53
CA LYS A 55 -3.67 -6.76 -19.59
C LYS A 55 -4.92 -7.48 -19.06
N VAL A 56 -5.73 -6.76 -18.27
CA VAL A 56 -7.00 -7.25 -17.71
C VAL A 56 -8.11 -6.24 -17.98
N ASP A 57 -9.36 -6.66 -17.94
CA ASP A 57 -10.49 -5.74 -18.14
C ASP A 57 -10.66 -4.78 -16.93
N LYS A 58 -11.33 -3.65 -17.18
CA LYS A 58 -11.54 -2.61 -16.16
C LYS A 58 -12.33 -3.11 -14.95
N ASN A 59 -13.31 -3.99 -15.15
CA ASN A 59 -14.12 -4.52 -14.05
C ASN A 59 -13.29 -5.46 -13.17
N THR A 60 -12.39 -6.25 -13.76
CA THR A 60 -11.42 -7.05 -13.02
C THR A 60 -10.46 -6.19 -12.22
N VAL A 61 -9.95 -5.07 -12.76
CA VAL A 61 -9.16 -4.12 -11.96
C VAL A 61 -9.94 -3.63 -10.73
N VAL A 62 -11.20 -3.20 -10.92
CA VAL A 62 -12.04 -2.71 -9.81
C VAL A 62 -12.31 -3.80 -8.78
N LYS A 63 -12.62 -5.02 -9.22
CA LYS A 63 -12.79 -6.19 -8.33
C LYS A 63 -11.51 -6.47 -7.55
N SER A 64 -10.35 -6.42 -8.21
CA SER A 64 -9.06 -6.65 -7.57
C SER A 64 -8.70 -5.56 -6.55
N LEU A 65 -8.95 -4.29 -6.86
CA LEU A 65 -8.80 -3.19 -5.89
C LEU A 65 -9.69 -3.40 -4.66
N LYS A 66 -10.95 -3.77 -4.86
CA LYS A 66 -11.89 -4.07 -3.76
C LYS A 66 -11.42 -5.25 -2.92
N GLU A 67 -10.91 -6.32 -3.54
CA GLU A 67 -10.38 -7.49 -2.83
C GLU A 67 -9.17 -7.10 -1.96
N LEU A 68 -8.19 -6.40 -2.53
CA LEU A 68 -6.99 -5.96 -1.81
C LEU A 68 -7.33 -5.00 -0.66
N TYR A 69 -8.30 -4.10 -0.88
CA TYR A 69 -8.79 -3.19 0.15
C TYR A 69 -9.49 -3.92 1.30
N LYS A 70 -10.37 -4.88 0.98
CA LYS A 70 -11.09 -5.68 1.98
C LYS A 70 -10.11 -6.45 2.88
N ARG A 71 -9.00 -6.93 2.31
CA ARG A 71 -7.90 -7.61 3.00
C ARG A 71 -6.90 -6.67 3.66
N LYS A 72 -7.16 -5.36 3.64
CA LYS A 72 -6.30 -4.31 4.21
C LYS A 72 -4.86 -4.35 3.67
N LEU A 73 -4.64 -4.88 2.46
CA LEU A 73 -3.33 -4.90 1.82
C LEU A 73 -3.00 -3.56 1.15
N ILE A 74 -4.05 -2.83 0.75
CA ILE A 74 -3.95 -1.47 0.24
C ILE A 74 -5.05 -0.61 0.84
N THR A 75 -4.85 0.70 0.81
CA THR A 75 -5.91 1.69 0.88
C THR A 75 -6.07 2.31 -0.51
N TYR A 76 -7.30 2.57 -0.91
CA TYR A 76 -7.53 3.36 -2.12
C TYR A 76 -8.76 4.23 -1.95
N TYR A 77 -8.74 5.38 -2.61
CA TYR A 77 -9.86 6.30 -2.67
C TYR A 77 -10.38 6.29 -4.10
N PRO A 78 -11.56 5.68 -4.36
CA PRO A 78 -12.15 5.74 -5.67
C PRO A 78 -12.46 7.19 -6.01
N SER A 79 -12.27 7.52 -7.28
CA SER A 79 -12.58 8.85 -7.78
C SER A 79 -14.04 9.25 -7.61
N GLU A 80 -14.96 8.29 -7.43
CA GLU A 80 -16.39 8.55 -7.23
C GLU A 80 -16.68 9.46 -6.01
N TYR A 81 -15.80 9.46 -5.00
CA TYR A 81 -15.92 10.36 -3.84
C TYR A 81 -15.51 11.81 -4.14
N PHE A 82 -14.73 12.03 -5.19
CA PHE A 82 -14.33 13.34 -5.68
C PHE A 82 -14.86 13.46 -7.10
N GLN A 83 -16.08 13.98 -7.27
CA GLN A 83 -16.90 14.05 -8.51
C GLN A 83 -16.19 14.49 -9.82
N LYS A 84 -14.88 14.78 -9.81
CA LYS A 84 -14.00 15.20 -10.91
C LYS A 84 -12.69 14.40 -11.06
N ALA A 85 -12.38 13.40 -10.23
CA ALA A 85 -11.09 12.72 -10.32
C ALA A 85 -11.11 11.62 -11.40
N ASN A 86 -10.17 11.63 -12.34
CA ASN A 86 -10.00 10.53 -13.31
C ASN A 86 -9.06 9.42 -12.80
N HIS A 87 -8.49 9.62 -11.60
CA HIS A 87 -7.42 8.81 -11.05
C HIS A 87 -7.79 8.31 -9.67
N THR A 88 -7.40 7.07 -9.40
CA THR A 88 -7.51 6.42 -8.11
C THR A 88 -6.21 6.65 -7.35
N SER A 89 -6.32 7.20 -6.14
CA SER A 89 -5.19 7.29 -5.20
C SER A 89 -5.07 5.95 -4.47
N ILE A 90 -3.93 5.29 -4.57
CA ILE A 90 -3.69 3.96 -4.00
C ILE A 90 -2.43 4.01 -3.13
N TRP A 91 -2.49 3.45 -1.92
CA TRP A 91 -1.33 3.34 -1.05
C TRP A 91 -1.33 2.07 -0.20
N PHE A 92 -0.19 1.81 0.45
CA PHE A 92 -0.03 0.70 1.36
C PHE A 92 -0.33 1.13 2.79
N PRO A 93 -0.96 0.28 3.61
CA PRO A 93 -1.10 0.55 5.04
C PRO A 93 0.29 0.73 5.66
N GLN A 94 0.43 1.72 6.55
CA GLN A 94 1.63 1.78 7.37
C GLN A 94 1.62 0.53 8.25
N PRO A 95 2.72 -0.23 8.31
CA PRO A 95 2.87 -1.26 9.34
C PRO A 95 2.69 -0.52 10.65
N SER A 96 1.63 -0.84 11.41
CA SER A 96 1.53 -0.34 12.76
C SER A 96 2.84 -0.74 13.43
N LEU A 97 3.52 0.23 14.05
CA LEU A 97 4.53 -0.09 15.04
C LEU A 97 3.78 -0.95 16.07
N LYS A 98 3.82 -2.27 15.91
CA LYS A 98 3.45 -3.20 16.97
C LYS A 98 4.24 -2.68 18.15
N THR A 99 3.54 -2.14 19.15
CA THR A 99 4.13 -1.58 20.35
C THR A 99 5.13 -2.59 20.86
N LYS A 100 6.41 -2.39 20.57
CA LYS A 100 7.47 -3.28 21.03
C LYS A 100 7.39 -3.14 22.54
N ASN A 101 7.05 -4.23 23.21
CA ASN A 101 7.00 -4.30 24.67
C ASN A 101 8.18 -3.50 25.26
N ASN A 102 7.86 -2.55 26.15
CA ASN A 102 8.69 -1.45 26.66
C ASN A 102 9.96 -1.85 27.46
N LYS A 103 10.66 -2.92 27.07
CA LYS A 103 11.90 -3.38 27.71
C LYS A 103 13.14 -3.20 26.84
N GLU A 104 13.02 -3.11 25.51
CA GLU A 104 14.18 -2.98 24.61
C GLU A 104 14.52 -1.53 24.21
N VAL A 105 13.57 -0.59 24.34
CA VAL A 105 13.72 0.79 23.83
C VAL A 105 14.76 1.62 24.60
N LYS A 106 15.14 1.23 25.82
CA LYS A 106 16.11 1.99 26.63
C LYS A 106 17.57 1.84 26.19
N LYS A 107 17.93 0.90 25.32
CA LYS A 107 19.34 0.73 24.87
C LYS A 107 19.71 1.47 23.59
N VAL A 108 18.74 1.80 22.73
CA VAL A 108 19.03 2.37 21.38
C VAL A 108 18.82 3.89 21.33
N ALA A 109 18.18 4.48 22.33
CA ALA A 109 17.84 5.91 22.36
C ALA A 109 19.06 6.86 22.50
N ASN A 110 20.28 6.36 22.70
CA ASN A 110 21.45 7.19 22.94
C ASN A 110 22.27 7.54 21.68
N LEU A 111 21.85 7.18 20.45
CA LEU A 111 22.75 7.31 19.29
C LEU A 111 22.25 8.00 18.02
N SER A 112 21.10 8.66 17.99
CA SER A 112 20.79 9.51 16.81
C SER A 112 19.87 10.67 17.14
N THR A 113 20.49 11.75 17.56
CA THR A 113 19.94 13.10 17.58
C THR A 113 19.62 13.59 16.15
N THR A 114 18.35 13.97 16.00
CA THR A 114 17.86 15.17 15.28
C THR A 114 17.96 15.23 13.75
N LYS A 115 16.84 14.97 13.07
CA LYS A 115 16.36 15.81 11.94
C LYS A 115 14.84 15.96 12.04
N ASN A 116 14.39 17.15 12.43
CA ASN A 116 12.98 17.55 12.51
C ASN A 116 12.34 17.49 11.12
N ASN A 117 11.39 16.56 10.93
CA ASN A 117 10.61 16.48 9.69
C ASN A 117 9.27 17.21 9.89
N LYS A 118 8.96 18.13 8.97
CA LYS A 118 7.88 19.15 9.06
C LYS A 118 6.45 18.58 9.03
N TYR A 119 6.28 17.26 8.92
CA TYR A 119 4.99 16.60 8.71
C TYR A 119 4.38 15.96 9.97
N THR A 120 4.91 16.25 11.15
CA THR A 120 4.38 15.73 12.43
C THR A 120 2.93 16.15 12.73
N LYS A 121 2.39 17.17 12.04
CA LYS A 121 1.04 17.69 12.31
C LYS A 121 -0.10 16.90 11.64
N TYR A 122 0.20 15.79 10.98
CA TYR A 122 -0.80 14.99 10.24
C TYR A 122 -0.92 13.53 10.73
N PHE A 123 -0.40 13.22 11.92
CA PHE A 123 -0.51 11.88 12.53
C PHE A 123 -1.01 11.99 13.98
#